data_AF-A0A969C755-F1
#
_entry.id   AF-A0A969C755-F1
#
_cell.length_a   1.000
_cell.length_b   1.000
_cell.length_c   1.000
_cell.angle_alpha   90.00
_cell.angle_beta   90.00
_cell.angle_gamma   90.00
#
_symmetry.space_group_name_H-M   'P 1'
#
loop_
_entity.id
_entity.type
_entity.pdbx_description
1 polymer ?
#
loop_
_entity_poly.entity_id
_entity_poly.type
_entity_poly.pdbx_seq_one_letter_code
_entity_poly.pdbx_strand_id
1 'polypeptide(L)'
;MSESQVSGSSSELSLMARYYIRRLLHQRRDRLHLIAAPGRNLFATETANLNDVIEGLYLEEARIQQVVASLEGYVKLHRQWVAQANTAAAVSLDLERQIFEMLGLRLA
;
A
#
# COMPACT_ATOMS: atom_id res chain seq x y z
N MET A 1 26.65 -11.53 28.04
CA MET A 1 26.34 -11.97 26.67
C MET A 1 25.05 -11.26 26.28
N SER A 2 25.11 -10.42 25.25
CA SER A 2 24.01 -9.52 24.90
C SER A 2 22.87 -10.29 24.25
N GLU A 3 21.75 -10.42 24.96
CA GLU A 3 20.47 -10.76 24.36
C GLU A 3 20.04 -9.56 23.50
N SER A 4 20.33 -9.65 22.20
CA SER A 4 19.76 -8.73 21.24
C SER A 4 18.27 -9.06 21.13
N GLN A 5 17.45 -8.27 21.82
CA GLN A 5 16.02 -8.20 21.56
C GLN A 5 15.83 -7.85 20.08
N VAL A 6 15.51 -8.86 19.28
CA VAL A 6 15.01 -8.69 17.91
C VAL A 6 13.68 -7.95 18.06
N SER A 7 13.75 -6.62 17.94
CA SER A 7 12.58 -5.77 17.85
C SER A 7 11.84 -6.19 16.60
N GLY A 8 10.72 -6.89 16.78
CA GLY A 8 9.79 -7.24 15.71
C GLY A 8 9.13 -5.97 15.18
N SER A 9 9.85 -5.18 14.38
CA SER A 9 9.24 -4.25 13.44
C SER A 9 8.63 -5.13 12.35
N SER A 10 7.33 -5.41 12.45
CA SER A 10 6.64 -6.19 11.43
C SER A 10 6.76 -5.42 10.12
N SER A 11 7.62 -5.93 9.22
CA SER A 11 7.82 -5.43 7.85
C SER A 11 6.62 -5.73 6.96
N GLU A 12 5.50 -6.16 7.54
CA GLU A 12 4.31 -6.58 6.84
C GLU A 12 3.17 -5.60 7.06
N LEU A 13 2.36 -5.44 6.01
CA LEU A 13 1.06 -4.80 6.14
C LEU A 13 0.16 -5.60 7.11
N SER A 14 -0.51 -4.87 7.98
CA SER A 14 -1.59 -5.39 8.81
C SER A 14 -2.67 -6.05 7.95
N LEU A 15 -3.38 -7.02 8.53
CA LEU A 15 -4.49 -7.69 7.83
C LEU A 15 -5.55 -6.68 7.37
N MET A 16 -5.78 -5.65 8.18
CA MET A 16 -6.72 -4.59 7.89
C MET A 16 -6.28 -3.77 6.67
N ALA A 17 -5.03 -3.31 6.64
CA ALA A 17 -4.51 -2.57 5.49
C ALA A 17 -4.51 -3.41 4.22
N ARG A 18 -4.09 -4.68 4.28
CA ARG A 18 -4.14 -5.59 3.13
C ARG A 18 -5.54 -5.74 2.57
N TYR A 19 -6.52 -6.01 3.42
CA TYR A 19 -7.92 -6.14 2.99
C TYR A 19 -8.42 -4.84 2.35
N TYR A 20 -8.10 -3.70 2.95
CA TYR A 20 -8.56 -2.41 2.46
C TYR A 20 -7.94 -2.01 1.13
N ILE A 21 -6.63 -2.19 0.97
CA ILE A 21 -5.93 -1.94 -0.29
C ILE A 21 -6.48 -2.85 -1.39
N ARG A 22 -6.71 -4.14 -1.12
CA ARG A 22 -7.34 -5.06 -2.08
C ARG A 22 -8.72 -4.58 -2.52
N ARG A 23 -9.53 -4.06 -1.59
CA ARG A 23 -10.81 -3.45 -1.92
C ARG A 23 -10.65 -2.24 -2.84
N LEU A 24 -9.70 -1.34 -2.57
CA LEU A 24 -9.44 -0.18 -3.44
C LEU A 24 -8.98 -0.61 -4.84
N LEU A 25 -8.06 -1.59 -4.93
CA LEU A 25 -7.61 -2.17 -6.20
C LEU A 25 -8.79 -2.72 -7.00
N HIS A 26 -9.69 -3.46 -6.36
CA HIS A 26 -10.90 -3.98 -7.01
C HIS A 26 -11.84 -2.86 -7.48
N GLN A 27 -12.07 -1.85 -6.65
CA GLN A 27 -12.97 -0.72 -6.98
C GLN A 27 -12.46 0.16 -8.13
N ARG A 28 -11.14 0.22 -8.33
CA ARG A 28 -10.51 1.07 -9.34
C ARG A 28 -9.88 0.29 -10.48
N ARG A 29 -10.10 -1.02 -10.55
CA ARG A 29 -9.43 -1.94 -11.49
C ARG A 29 -9.39 -1.43 -12.92
N ASP A 30 -10.52 -0.93 -13.45
CA ASP A 30 -10.64 -0.47 -14.83
C ASP A 30 -9.92 0.87 -15.11
N ARG A 31 -9.37 1.52 -14.08
CA ARG A 31 -8.68 2.81 -14.14
C ARG A 31 -7.23 2.74 -13.65
N LEU A 32 -6.71 1.56 -13.37
CA LEU A 32 -5.34 1.37 -12.87
C LEU A 32 -4.42 0.96 -14.01
N HIS A 33 -3.31 1.68 -14.16
CA HIS A 33 -2.26 1.38 -15.11
C HIS A 33 -0.97 1.03 -14.38
N LEU A 34 -0.27 0.01 -14.87
CA LEU A 34 1.07 -0.33 -14.39
C LEU A 34 2.05 0.77 -14.80
N ILE A 35 2.83 1.28 -13.83
CA ILE A 35 3.86 2.31 -14.09
C ILE A 35 5.25 1.91 -13.63
N ALA A 36 5.35 0.99 -12.67
CA ALA A 36 6.61 0.40 -12.29
C ALA A 36 6.64 -1.07 -12.73
N ALA A 37 7.72 -1.45 -13.39
CA ALA A 37 8.09 -2.85 -13.58
C ALA A 37 9.49 -3.03 -13.00
N PRO A 38 9.64 -3.65 -11.82
CA PRO A 38 10.96 -4.16 -11.45
C PRO A 38 10.94 -5.62 -10.99
N GLY A 39 11.92 -6.35 -11.50
CA GLY A 39 12.45 -7.60 -10.95
C GLY A 39 11.64 -8.88 -11.17
N ARG A 40 10.33 -8.89 -10.87
CA ARG A 40 9.63 -10.16 -10.55
C ARG A 40 8.28 -10.43 -11.22
N ASN A 41 7.77 -9.60 -12.14
CA ASN A 41 6.40 -9.72 -12.68
C ASN A 41 5.31 -9.80 -11.58
N LEU A 42 5.59 -9.26 -10.38
CA LEU A 42 4.63 -9.19 -9.29
C LEU A 42 3.91 -7.86 -9.38
N PHE A 43 2.62 -7.93 -9.68
CA PHE A 43 1.75 -6.76 -9.84
C PHE A 43 0.77 -6.69 -8.68
N ALA A 44 0.54 -5.48 -8.18
CA ALA A 44 -0.54 -5.26 -7.23
C ALA A 44 -1.89 -5.52 -7.91
N THR A 45 -2.56 -6.59 -7.48
CA THR A 45 -3.92 -6.97 -7.87
C THR A 45 -4.74 -7.24 -6.60
N GLU A 46 -6.06 -7.33 -6.74
CA GLU A 46 -6.96 -7.64 -5.64
C GLU A 46 -6.68 -8.99 -4.97
N THR A 47 -6.00 -9.92 -5.67
CA THR A 47 -5.63 -11.25 -5.17
C THR A 47 -4.15 -11.38 -4.82
N ALA A 48 -3.29 -10.41 -5.18
CA ALA A 48 -1.85 -10.50 -4.96
C ALA A 48 -1.50 -10.52 -3.46
N ASN A 49 -0.35 -11.13 -3.14
CA ASN A 49 0.30 -10.91 -1.87
C ASN A 49 1.00 -9.54 -1.90
N LEU A 50 0.43 -8.57 -1.17
CA LEU A 50 0.91 -7.19 -1.21
C LEU A 50 2.29 -7.00 -0.57
N ASN A 51 2.68 -7.86 0.39
CA ASN A 51 4.03 -7.80 0.95
C ASN A 51 5.06 -8.20 -0.11
N ASP A 52 4.83 -9.31 -0.83
CA ASP A 52 5.71 -9.74 -1.93
C ASP A 52 5.80 -8.69 -3.05
N VAL A 53 4.70 -7.96 -3.31
CA VAL A 53 4.70 -6.84 -4.27
C VAL A 53 5.58 -5.71 -3.78
N ILE A 54 5.50 -5.32 -2.50
CA ILE A 54 6.33 -4.27 -1.92
C ILE A 54 7.81 -4.68 -1.93
N GLU A 55 8.12 -5.90 -1.51
CA GLU A 55 9.49 -6.46 -1.56
C GLU A 55 10.04 -6.56 -3.00
N GLY A 56 9.16 -6.76 -3.99
CA GLY A 56 9.53 -6.73 -5.40
C GLY A 56 9.79 -5.31 -5.93
N LEU A 57 9.15 -4.30 -5.36
CA LEU A 57 9.27 -2.89 -5.76
C LEU A 57 10.42 -2.15 -5.08
N TYR A 58 10.76 -2.53 -3.85
CA TYR A 58 11.76 -1.87 -3.02
C TYR A 58 12.80 -2.88 -2.54
N LEU A 59 14.08 -2.63 -2.86
CA LEU A 59 15.17 -3.57 -2.58
C LEU A 59 15.76 -3.42 -1.17
N GLU A 60 15.64 -2.23 -0.58
CA GLU A 60 16.23 -1.91 0.72
C GLU A 60 15.22 -2.14 1.85
N GLU A 61 15.59 -2.92 2.86
CA GLU A 61 14.73 -3.24 4.02
C GLU A 61 14.19 -1.97 4.72
N ALA A 62 15.05 -0.97 4.94
CA ALA A 62 14.65 0.29 5.53
C ALA A 62 13.59 1.02 4.67
N ARG A 63 13.67 0.88 3.34
CA ARG A 63 12.69 1.45 2.41
C ARG A 63 11.38 0.67 2.41
N ILE A 64 11.44 -0.67 2.46
CA ILE A 64 10.26 -1.53 2.60
C ILE A 64 9.48 -1.14 3.87
N GLN A 65 10.17 -1.03 5.00
CA GLN A 65 9.55 -0.64 6.27
C GLN A 65 8.90 0.75 6.22
N GLN A 66 9.57 1.73 5.60
CA GLN A 66 8.99 3.06 5.39
C GLN A 66 7.72 2.99 4.53
N VAL A 67 7.74 2.24 3.43
CA VAL A 67 6.59 2.10 2.53
C VAL A 67 5.42 1.43 3.24
N VAL A 68 5.67 0.37 4.01
CA VAL A 68 4.64 -0.31 4.81
C VAL A 68 4.02 0.65 5.82
N ALA A 69 4.84 1.40 6.57
CA ALA A 69 4.35 2.39 7.52
C ALA A 69 3.53 3.51 6.85
N SER A 70 3.97 3.99 5.68
CA SER A 70 3.24 4.99 4.90
C SER A 70 1.91 4.47 4.37
N LEU A 71 1.88 3.24 3.85
CA LEU A 71 0.65 2.59 3.39
C LEU A 71 -0.36 2.41 4.53
N GLU A 72 0.07 1.96 5.71
CA GLU A 72 -0.77 1.90 6.91
C GLU A 72 -1.36 3.27 7.27
N GLY A 73 -0.52 4.31 7.25
CA GLY A 73 -0.93 5.69 7.51
C GLY A 73 -1.99 6.18 6.52
N TYR A 74 -1.76 6.00 5.22
CA TYR A 74 -2.70 6.44 4.19
C TYR A 74 -4.00 5.64 4.20
N VAL A 75 -3.95 4.33 4.45
CA VAL A 75 -5.16 3.52 4.60
C VAL A 75 -6.00 4.02 5.78
N LYS A 76 -5.37 4.29 6.93
CA LYS A 76 -6.06 4.81 8.11
C LYS A 76 -6.71 6.16 7.82
N LEU A 77 -5.97 7.08 7.20
CA LEU A 77 -6.47 8.40 6.83
C LEU A 77 -7.62 8.28 5.82
N HIS A 78 -7.44 7.54 4.74
CA HIS A 78 -8.47 7.37 3.71
C HIS A 78 -9.76 6.81 4.29
N ARG A 79 -9.68 5.84 5.21
CA ARG A 79 -10.86 5.31 5.92
C ARG A 79 -11.58 6.36 6.77
N GLN A 80 -10.84 7.20 7.47
CA GLN A 80 -11.41 8.27 8.29
C GLN A 80 -12.14 9.29 7.41
N TRP A 81 -11.54 9.68 6.29
CA TRP A 81 -12.14 10.62 5.34
C TRP A 81 -13.41 10.07 4.68
N VAL A 82 -13.37 8.83 4.19
CA VAL A 82 -14.56 8.19 3.59
C VAL A 82 -15.70 8.07 4.60
N ALA A 83 -15.40 7.79 5.87
CA ALA A 83 -16.41 7.68 6.92
C ALA A 83 -17.05 9.03 7.30
N GLN A 84 -16.34 10.15 7.10
CA GLN A 84 -16.83 11.49 7.46
C GLN A 84 -17.72 12.14 6.38
N ALA A 85 -17.93 11.46 5.24
CA ALA A 85 -18.97 11.66 4.23
C ALA A 85 -19.21 13.07 3.64
N ASN A 86 -18.56 14.15 4.07
CA ASN A 86 -19.01 15.51 3.73
C ASN A 86 -17.95 16.53 3.30
N THR A 87 -16.67 16.17 3.20
CA THR A 87 -15.68 17.14 2.70
C THR A 87 -14.49 16.45 2.05
N ALA A 88 -14.31 16.78 0.76
CA ALA A 88 -13.15 16.51 -0.09
C ALA A 88 -13.01 15.10 -0.70
N ALA A 89 -13.89 14.78 -1.66
CA ALA A 89 -13.66 13.71 -2.64
C ALA A 89 -12.27 13.81 -3.31
N ALA A 90 -11.74 15.02 -3.48
CA ALA A 90 -10.39 15.27 -3.98
C ALA A 90 -9.29 14.71 -3.05
N VAL A 91 -9.38 14.97 -1.74
CA VAL A 91 -8.41 14.44 -0.75
C VAL A 91 -8.47 12.92 -0.67
N SER A 92 -9.67 12.35 -0.77
CA SER A 92 -9.84 10.89 -0.88
C SER A 92 -9.11 10.34 -2.11
N LEU A 93 -9.28 10.99 -3.27
CA LEU A 93 -8.65 10.58 -4.52
C LEU A 93 -7.11 10.72 -4.48
N ASP A 94 -6.60 11.78 -3.87
CA ASP A 94 -5.15 11.99 -3.72
C ASP A 94 -4.52 10.90 -2.84
N LEU A 95 -5.19 10.51 -1.75
CA LEU A 95 -4.74 9.39 -0.92
C LEU A 95 -4.78 8.06 -1.67
N GLU A 96 -5.82 7.80 -2.47
CA GLU A 96 -5.86 6.62 -3.35
C GLU A 96 -4.68 6.62 -4.33
N ARG A 97 -4.38 7.76 -4.97
CA ARG A 97 -3.24 7.90 -5.88
C ARG A 97 -1.92 7.56 -5.18
N GLN A 98 -1.67 8.11 -3.99
CA GLN A 98 -0.46 7.82 -3.22
C GLN A 98 -0.33 6.33 -2.86
N ILE A 99 -1.45 5.69 -2.45
CA ILE A 99 -1.47 4.25 -2.18
C ILE A 99 -1.10 3.46 -3.45
N PHE A 100 -1.69 3.79 -4.59
CA PHE A 100 -1.44 3.08 -5.84
C PHE A 100 -0.02 3.29 -6.37
N GLU A 101 0.53 4.50 -6.28
CA GLU A 101 1.89 4.80 -6.74
C GLU A 101 2.94 4.01 -5.94
N MET A 102 2.77 3.87 -4.63
CA MET A 102 3.62 3.01 -3.81
C MET A 102 3.51 1.51 -4.13
N LEU A 103 2.45 1.12 -4.84
CA LEU A 103 2.23 -0.23 -5.33
C LEU A 103 2.58 -0.38 -6.83
N GLY A 104 3.25 0.62 -7.42
CA GLY A 104 3.66 0.59 -8.83
C GLY A 104 2.52 0.82 -9.82
N LEU A 105 1.41 1.39 -9.38
CA LEU A 105 0.21 1.66 -10.15
C LEU A 105 -0.06 3.16 -10.29
N ARG A 106 -0.71 3.56 -11.38
CA ARG A 106 -1.23 4.90 -11.61
C ARG A 106 -2.72 4.86 -11.83
N LEU A 107 -3.43 5.73 -11.13
CA LEU A 107 -4.86 5.95 -11.35
C LEU A 107 -5.05 6.93 -12.51
N ALA A 108 -5.80 6.52 -13.52
CA ALA A 108 -6.21 7.34 -14.67
C ALA A 108 -7.17 8.48 -14.27
#